data_AF-A0A3D1M2B0-F1
#
_entry.id   AF-A0A3D1M2B0-F1
#
_cell.length_a   1.000
_cell.length_b   1.000
_cell.length_c   1.000
_cell.angle_alpha   90.00
_cell.angle_beta   90.00
_cell.angle_gamma   90.00
#
_symmetry.space_group_name_H-M   'P 1'
#
loop_
_entity.id
_entity.type
_entity.pdbx_description
1 polymer ?
#
loop_
_entity_poly.entity_id
_entity_poly.type
_entity_poly.pdbx_seq_one_letter_code
_entity_poly.pdbx_strand_id
1 'polypeptide(L)'
;WSSNSLVLGKLSGRAGLKSRLEQLGYNPDDTELNQIFNAFKELADAKREVTDADLISLMSSHRRHADIKESYKLNHVQVTCGDQQIPTATVTISFPDNNLVTDASTGTGPVDAVYKAINRIIEIPNSLTEFRVDSVTEGIDALGDVTIRIKNDDGTFVGRGSDTDIIVASAKAYMNALNRACVAGQQ
;
A
#
# COMPACT_ATOMS: atom_id res chain seq x y z
N TRP A 1 35.14 -3.60 -19.91
CA TRP A 1 35.45 -4.98 -19.51
C TRP A 1 34.15 -5.70 -19.18
N SER A 2 33.84 -6.71 -19.98
CA SER A 2 32.87 -7.82 -19.87
C SER A 2 31.58 -7.61 -19.06
N SER A 3 30.54 -7.14 -19.73
CA SER A 3 29.13 -7.27 -19.30
C SER A 3 28.72 -8.74 -19.31
N ASN A 4 29.01 -9.46 -18.21
CA ASN A 4 28.51 -10.81 -18.02
C ASN A 4 27.04 -10.69 -17.59
N SER A 5 26.13 -10.60 -18.57
CA SER A 5 24.69 -10.69 -18.34
C SER A 5 24.37 -12.14 -17.97
N LEU A 6 24.57 -12.48 -16.69
CA LEU A 6 24.18 -13.76 -16.16
C LEU A 6 22.65 -13.76 -16.08
N VAL A 7 22.02 -14.39 -17.05
CA VAL A 7 20.57 -14.56 -17.08
C VAL A 7 20.21 -15.63 -16.04
N LEU A 8 19.37 -15.27 -15.08
CA LEU A 8 18.84 -16.24 -14.12
C LEU A 8 17.61 -16.91 -14.73
N GLY A 9 17.50 -18.22 -14.55
CA GLY A 9 16.37 -19.00 -15.02
C GLY A 9 15.79 -19.86 -13.90
N LYS A 10 14.80 -20.69 -14.24
CA LYS A 10 14.11 -21.59 -13.30
C LYS A 10 15.03 -22.54 -12.52
N LEU A 11 16.20 -22.88 -13.08
CA LEU A 11 17.22 -23.73 -12.46
C LEU A 11 18.19 -22.97 -11.55
N SER A 12 18.13 -21.63 -11.54
CA SER A 12 18.97 -20.81 -10.69
C SER A 12 18.55 -21.01 -9.23
N GLY A 13 19.45 -21.61 -8.45
CA GLY A 13 19.25 -21.83 -7.03
C GLY A 13 19.34 -20.54 -6.22
N ARG A 14 18.93 -20.64 -4.96
CA ARG A 14 18.91 -19.54 -3.98
C ARG A 14 20.25 -18.82 -3.84
N ALA A 15 21.36 -19.57 -3.86
CA ALA A 15 22.71 -19.02 -3.79
C ALA A 15 23.06 -18.15 -5.02
N GLY A 16 22.57 -18.54 -6.21
CA GLY A 16 22.75 -17.77 -7.44
C GLY A 16 21.96 -16.46 -7.41
N LEU A 17 20.73 -16.50 -6.91
CA LEU A 17 19.92 -15.30 -6.70
C LEU A 17 20.59 -14.35 -5.69
N LYS A 18 21.05 -14.86 -4.54
CA LYS A 18 21.72 -14.05 -3.50
C LYS A 18 22.95 -13.33 -4.06
N SER A 19 23.84 -14.07 -4.71
CA SER A 19 25.06 -13.50 -5.29
C SER A 19 24.74 -12.42 -6.34
N ARG A 20 23.67 -12.59 -7.12
CA ARG A 20 23.29 -11.58 -8.11
C ARG A 20 22.69 -10.32 -7.47
N LEU A 21 21.86 -10.49 -6.44
CA LEU A 21 21.33 -9.36 -5.67
C LEU A 21 22.46 -8.56 -5.00
N GLU A 22 23.46 -9.24 -4.44
CA GLU A 22 24.66 -8.60 -3.88
C GLU A 22 25.44 -7.80 -4.93
N GLN A 23 25.62 -8.34 -6.14
CA GLN A 23 26.24 -7.62 -7.26
C GLN A 23 25.44 -6.39 -7.71
N LEU A 24 24.11 -6.41 -7.55
CA LEU A 24 23.22 -5.29 -7.81
C LEU A 24 23.15 -4.29 -6.64
N GLY A 25 23.90 -4.52 -5.56
CA GLY A 25 23.95 -3.64 -4.38
C GLY A 25 22.89 -3.93 -3.31
N TYR A 26 22.19 -5.06 -3.39
CA TYR A 26 21.22 -5.50 -2.39
C TYR A 26 21.83 -6.58 -1.50
N ASN A 27 21.66 -6.45 -0.19
CA ASN A 27 22.21 -7.40 0.78
C ASN A 27 21.09 -8.00 1.65
N PRO A 28 20.20 -8.83 1.07
CA PRO A 28 19.04 -9.35 1.79
C PRO A 28 19.45 -10.34 2.88
N ASP A 29 18.75 -10.32 4.01
CA ASP A 29 18.89 -11.35 5.04
C ASP A 29 18.25 -12.68 4.59
N ASP A 30 18.42 -13.75 5.38
CA ASP A 30 17.92 -15.07 4.99
C ASP A 30 16.38 -15.17 4.94
N THR A 31 15.67 -14.29 5.64
CA THR A 31 14.20 -14.24 5.61
C THR A 31 13.71 -13.49 4.38
N GLU A 32 14.29 -12.33 4.09
CA GLU A 32 14.04 -11.52 2.89
C GLU A 32 14.37 -12.35 1.64
N LEU A 33 15.53 -13.01 1.63
CA LEU A 33 15.95 -13.89 0.54
C LEU A 33 14.99 -15.07 0.33
N ASN A 34 14.34 -15.57 1.39
CA ASN A 34 13.34 -16.63 1.27
C ASN A 34 12.10 -16.18 0.49
N GLN A 35 11.60 -14.99 0.83
CA GLN A 35 10.41 -14.43 0.22
C GLN A 35 10.67 -14.01 -1.23
N ILE A 36 11.81 -13.33 -1.47
CA ILE A 36 12.28 -12.96 -2.82
C ILE A 36 12.44 -14.22 -3.68
N PHE A 37 13.01 -15.30 -3.15
CA PHE A 37 13.23 -16.52 -3.92
C PHE A 37 11.92 -17.17 -4.40
N ASN A 38 10.84 -17.08 -3.63
CA ASN A 38 9.52 -17.57 -4.07
C ASN A 38 8.95 -16.72 -5.20
N ALA A 39 8.97 -15.38 -5.05
CA ALA A 39 8.52 -14.47 -6.09
C ALA A 39 9.39 -14.59 -7.37
N PHE A 40 10.68 -14.83 -7.21
CA PHE A 40 11.60 -15.08 -8.32
C PHE A 40 11.22 -16.36 -9.09
N LYS A 41 10.81 -17.44 -8.40
CA LYS A 41 10.36 -18.67 -9.05
C LYS A 41 9.10 -18.46 -9.87
N GLU A 42 8.13 -17.72 -9.35
CA GLU A 42 6.91 -17.38 -10.07
C GLU A 42 7.23 -16.55 -11.32
N LEU A 43 8.15 -15.59 -11.20
CA LEU A 43 8.61 -14.78 -12.33
C LEU A 43 9.37 -15.61 -13.37
N ALA A 44 10.20 -16.58 -12.94
CA ALA A 44 10.93 -17.50 -13.80
C ALA A 44 10.03 -18.59 -14.42
N ASP A 45 8.86 -18.86 -13.84
CA ASP A 45 7.82 -19.69 -14.46
C ASP A 45 7.07 -18.93 -15.55
N ALA A 46 6.85 -17.63 -15.35
CA ALA A 46 6.19 -16.76 -16.33
C ALA A 46 7.12 -16.31 -17.49
N LYS A 47 8.41 -16.11 -17.21
CA LYS A 47 9.46 -15.77 -18.18
C LYS A 47 10.56 -16.83 -18.19
N ARG A 48 10.92 -17.35 -19.37
CA ARG A 48 12.04 -18.30 -19.53
C ARG A 48 13.37 -17.76 -18.95
N GLU A 49 13.53 -16.44 -18.95
CA GLU A 49 14.75 -15.74 -18.55
C GLU A 49 14.40 -14.51 -17.71
N VAL A 50 15.04 -14.38 -16.53
CA VAL A 50 14.88 -13.25 -15.61
C VAL A 50 16.11 -12.35 -15.72
N THR A 51 15.87 -11.07 -16.04
CA THR A 51 16.93 -10.07 -16.23
C THR A 51 17.23 -9.30 -14.95
N ASP A 52 18.34 -8.56 -14.92
CA ASP A 52 18.66 -7.67 -13.78
C ASP A 52 17.56 -6.63 -13.53
N ALA A 53 16.94 -6.10 -14.59
CA ALA A 53 15.83 -5.15 -14.47
C ALA A 53 14.61 -5.79 -13.79
N ASP A 54 14.34 -7.06 -14.09
CA ASP A 54 13.29 -7.84 -13.43
C ASP A 54 13.62 -8.07 -11.95
N LEU A 55 14.89 -8.36 -11.60
CA LEU A 55 15.34 -8.48 -10.22
C LEU A 55 15.24 -7.17 -9.45
N ILE A 56 15.63 -6.05 -10.06
CA ILE A 56 15.49 -4.70 -9.46
C ILE A 56 14.02 -4.38 -9.22
N SER A 57 13.14 -4.70 -10.18
CA SER A 57 11.69 -4.52 -10.04
C SER A 57 11.10 -5.40 -8.92
N LEU A 58 11.56 -6.64 -8.82
CA LEU A 58 11.17 -7.57 -7.77
C LEU A 58 11.64 -7.09 -6.40
N MET A 59 12.89 -6.63 -6.28
CA MET A 59 13.42 -6.03 -5.04
C MET A 59 12.68 -4.75 -4.64
N SER A 60 12.36 -3.89 -5.61
CA SER A 60 11.61 -2.65 -5.36
C SER A 60 10.18 -2.93 -4.90
N SER A 61 9.57 -4.02 -5.38
CA SER A 61 8.25 -4.47 -4.94
C SER A 61 8.34 -5.17 -3.58
N HIS A 62 9.37 -5.97 -3.37
CA HIS A 62 9.61 -6.67 -2.12
C HIS A 62 9.92 -5.72 -0.96
N ARG A 63 10.81 -4.74 -1.14
CA ARG A 63 11.09 -3.72 -0.11
C ARG A 63 9.89 -2.83 0.19
N ARG A 64 9.08 -2.48 -0.81
CA ARG A 64 7.77 -1.85 -0.57
C ARG A 64 6.83 -2.70 0.30
N HIS A 65 6.99 -4.02 0.30
CA HIS A 65 6.24 -4.93 1.16
C HIS A 65 6.96 -5.27 2.48
N ALA A 66 8.29 -5.27 2.53
CA ALA A 66 9.11 -5.56 3.70
C ALA A 66 9.28 -4.34 4.63
N ASP A 67 9.14 -3.12 4.11
CA ASP A 67 9.01 -1.89 4.90
C ASP A 67 7.62 -1.74 5.54
N ILE A 68 6.73 -2.72 5.38
CA ILE A 68 5.53 -2.86 6.23
C ILE A 68 5.98 -3.48 7.56
N LYS A 69 6.80 -2.75 8.31
CA LYS A 69 6.75 -2.85 9.77
C LYS A 69 5.37 -2.35 10.15
N GLU A 70 4.47 -3.32 10.33
CA GLU A 70 3.23 -3.18 11.09
C GLU A 70 2.48 -1.87 10.82
N SER A 71 1.92 -1.72 9.63
CA SER A 71 1.13 -0.53 9.30
C SER A 71 -0.30 -0.64 9.82
N TYR A 72 -0.96 0.50 10.10
CA TYR A 72 -2.39 0.51 10.40
C TYR A 72 -3.20 -0.19 9.30
N LYS A 73 -4.08 -1.10 9.70
CA LYS A 73 -4.94 -1.85 8.78
C LYS A 73 -6.38 -1.41 8.96
N LEU A 74 -7.02 -1.06 7.86
CA LEU A 74 -8.45 -0.77 7.83
C LEU A 74 -9.24 -2.08 7.77
N ASN A 75 -9.95 -2.41 8.85
CA ASN A 75 -10.67 -3.68 8.99
C ASN A 75 -12.15 -3.55 8.65
N HIS A 76 -12.74 -2.42 8.99
CA HIS A 76 -14.17 -2.18 8.78
C HIS A 76 -14.43 -0.73 8.41
N VAL A 77 -15.33 -0.54 7.45
CA VAL A 77 -15.91 0.75 7.11
C VAL A 77 -17.39 0.53 6.92
N GLN A 78 -18.20 1.26 7.68
CA GLN A 78 -19.65 1.32 7.51
C GLN A 78 -20.02 2.79 7.44
N VAL A 79 -20.82 3.15 6.43
CA VAL A 79 -21.30 4.52 6.26
C VAL A 79 -22.80 4.53 6.09
N THR A 80 -23.46 5.43 6.81
CA THR A 80 -24.87 5.75 6.63
C THR A 80 -24.96 7.18 6.11
N CYS A 81 -25.54 7.36 4.93
CA CYS A 81 -25.77 8.66 4.34
C CYS A 81 -27.03 8.66 3.46
N GLY A 82 -27.55 9.84 3.16
CA GLY A 82 -28.71 10.05 2.30
C GLY A 82 -28.98 11.54 2.12
N ASP A 83 -29.93 11.89 1.26
CA ASP A 83 -30.38 13.28 1.13
C ASP A 83 -30.95 13.77 2.47
N GLN A 84 -30.50 14.94 2.92
CA GLN A 84 -30.88 15.57 4.20
C GLN A 84 -30.59 14.74 5.48
N GLN A 85 -29.77 13.69 5.39
CA GLN A 85 -29.27 12.98 6.56
C GLN A 85 -27.91 13.54 7.00
N ILE A 86 -27.55 13.32 8.26
CA ILE A 86 -26.20 13.59 8.77
C ILE A 86 -25.33 12.38 8.41
N PRO A 87 -24.39 12.49 7.44
CA PRO A 87 -23.50 11.40 7.08
C PRO A 87 -22.71 10.95 8.30
N THR A 88 -22.78 9.65 8.60
CA THR A 88 -22.14 9.03 9.75
C THR A 88 -21.33 7.84 9.29
N ALA A 89 -20.08 7.74 9.73
CA ALA A 89 -19.20 6.64 9.41
C ALA A 89 -18.70 5.97 10.70
N THR A 90 -18.68 4.64 10.69
CA THR A 90 -18.05 3.79 11.71
C THR A 90 -16.86 3.08 11.08
N VAL A 91 -15.70 3.17 11.71
CA VAL A 91 -14.46 2.61 11.18
C VAL A 91 -13.76 1.78 12.26
N THR A 92 -13.26 0.60 11.89
CA THR A 92 -12.40 -0.22 12.74
C THR A 92 -11.01 -0.35 12.12
N ILE A 93 -9.98 -0.08 12.91
CA ILE A 93 -8.58 -0.15 12.51
C ILE A 93 -7.82 -1.10 13.43
N SER A 94 -7.01 -1.99 12.85
CA SER A 94 -5.97 -2.71 13.59
C SER A 94 -4.69 -1.90 13.62
N PHE A 95 -4.16 -1.72 14.82
CA PHE A 95 -2.85 -1.15 15.09
C PHE A 95 -1.73 -2.17 14.81
N PRO A 96 -0.48 -1.69 14.72
CA PRO A 96 0.71 -2.52 14.57
C PRO A 96 0.76 -3.72 15.54
N ASP A 97 0.36 -3.48 16.78
CA ASP A 97 0.33 -4.42 17.91
C ASP A 97 -0.92 -5.35 17.91
N ASN A 98 -1.67 -5.39 16.80
CA ASN A 98 -2.95 -6.06 16.63
C ASN A 98 -4.10 -5.55 17.51
N ASN A 99 -3.95 -4.41 18.20
CA ASN A 99 -5.09 -3.81 18.91
C ASN A 99 -6.12 -3.28 17.92
N LEU A 100 -7.39 -3.61 18.16
CA LEU A 100 -8.52 -3.16 17.36
C LEU A 100 -9.18 -1.97 18.02
N VAL A 101 -9.27 -0.87 17.30
CA VAL A 101 -9.98 0.33 17.75
C VAL A 101 -11.10 0.63 16.77
N THR A 102 -12.29 0.89 17.31
CA THR A 102 -13.46 1.31 16.54
C THR A 102 -13.89 2.68 17.02
N ASP A 103 -14.10 3.60 16.08
CA ASP A 103 -14.72 4.90 16.35
C ASP A 103 -15.74 5.24 15.27
N ALA A 104 -16.63 6.18 15.60
CA ALA A 104 -17.59 6.73 14.67
C ALA A 104 -17.53 8.26 14.65
N SER A 105 -17.76 8.83 13.48
CA SER A 105 -17.78 10.29 13.30
C SER A 105 -18.85 10.71 12.30
N THR A 106 -19.25 11.97 12.41
CA THR A 106 -20.14 12.63 11.45
C THR A 106 -19.35 13.57 10.56
N GLY A 107 -19.83 13.78 9.35
CA GLY A 107 -19.17 14.63 8.36
C GLY A 107 -20.14 15.45 7.55
N THR A 108 -19.62 16.35 6.73
CA THR A 108 -20.41 17.06 5.72
C THR A 108 -20.74 16.17 4.52
N GLY A 109 -20.05 15.03 4.40
CA GLY A 109 -20.27 14.00 3.40
C GLY A 109 -19.79 12.63 3.91
N PRO A 110 -20.10 11.53 3.19
CA PRO A 110 -19.72 10.19 3.62
C PRO A 110 -18.19 10.02 3.73
N VAL A 111 -17.44 10.54 2.76
CA VAL A 111 -15.97 10.49 2.76
C VAL A 111 -15.38 11.32 3.90
N ASP A 112 -15.93 12.52 4.16
CA ASP A 112 -15.49 13.36 5.29
C ASP A 112 -15.73 12.69 6.65
N ALA A 113 -16.89 12.04 6.83
CA ALA A 113 -17.19 11.28 8.04
C ALA A 113 -16.18 10.15 8.28
N VAL A 114 -15.82 9.41 7.21
CA VAL A 114 -14.80 8.35 7.28
C VAL A 114 -13.44 8.91 7.68
N TYR A 115 -13.00 10.02 7.07
CA TYR A 115 -11.69 10.59 7.37
C TYR A 115 -11.61 11.13 8.79
N LYS A 116 -12.68 11.76 9.27
CA LYS A 116 -12.75 12.20 10.67
C LYS A 116 -12.69 11.03 11.64
N ALA A 117 -13.41 9.93 11.38
CA ALA A 117 -13.32 8.72 12.21
C ALA A 117 -11.89 8.14 12.20
N ILE A 118 -11.25 8.04 11.03
CA ILE A 118 -9.87 7.58 10.92
C ILE A 118 -8.91 8.51 11.69
N ASN A 119 -9.03 9.84 11.53
CA ASN A 119 -8.15 10.79 12.20
C ASN A 119 -8.28 10.77 13.73
N ARG A 120 -9.47 10.47 14.26
CA ARG A 120 -9.68 10.32 15.72
C ARG A 120 -9.07 9.05 16.28
N ILE A 121 -8.96 8.00 15.47
CA ILE A 121 -8.30 6.75 15.87
C ILE A 121 -6.77 6.89 15.75
N ILE A 122 -6.29 7.45 14.64
CA ILE A 122 -4.86 7.50 14.30
C ILE A 122 -4.15 8.68 15.00
N GLU A 123 -4.86 9.78 15.25
CA GLU A 123 -4.38 10.98 15.94
C GLU A 123 -3.12 11.64 15.32
N ILE A 124 -2.92 11.47 14.00
CA ILE A 124 -1.83 12.11 13.26
C ILE A 124 -2.34 13.38 12.58
N PRO A 125 -1.80 14.57 12.92
CA PRO A 125 -2.17 15.81 12.26
C PRO A 125 -1.83 15.75 10.77
N ASN A 126 -2.84 15.96 9.93
CA ASN A 126 -2.67 15.99 8.50
C ASN A 126 -3.74 16.87 7.85
N SER A 127 -3.47 17.32 6.62
CA SER A 127 -4.40 18.07 5.79
C SER A 127 -4.58 17.36 4.45
N LEU A 128 -5.83 17.18 4.02
CA LEU A 128 -6.15 16.65 2.71
C LEU A 128 -5.92 17.74 1.66
N THR A 129 -5.02 17.49 0.72
CA THR A 129 -4.65 18.46 -0.34
C THR A 129 -5.16 18.08 -1.71
N GLU A 130 -5.40 16.78 -1.95
CA GLU A 130 -5.94 16.28 -3.20
C GLU A 130 -6.84 15.07 -2.92
N PHE A 131 -8.00 15.06 -3.57
CA PHE A 131 -8.92 13.94 -3.64
C PHE A 131 -9.35 13.78 -5.10
N ARG A 132 -8.98 12.67 -5.71
CA ARG A 132 -9.30 12.36 -7.11
C ARG A 132 -9.91 10.98 -7.21
N VAL A 133 -11.01 10.88 -7.94
CA VAL A 133 -11.71 9.63 -8.22
C VAL A 133 -11.73 9.45 -9.73
N ASP A 134 -11.26 8.30 -10.18
CA ASP A 134 -11.23 7.88 -11.58
C ASP A 134 -11.96 6.53 -11.71
N SER A 135 -12.59 6.27 -12.86
CA SER A 135 -13.16 4.94 -13.18
C SER A 135 -12.16 4.14 -14.00
N VAL A 136 -11.84 2.92 -13.56
CA VAL A 136 -10.88 2.06 -14.28
C VAL A 136 -11.55 1.30 -15.41
N THR A 137 -12.79 0.87 -15.19
CA THR A 137 -13.56 0.04 -16.11
C THR A 137 -14.91 0.68 -16.41
N GLU A 138 -15.53 0.28 -17.51
CA GLU A 138 -16.88 0.68 -17.87
C GLU A 138 -17.92 -0.26 -17.23
N GLY A 139 -19.13 0.26 -17.01
CA GLY A 139 -20.27 -0.51 -16.46
C GLY A 139 -20.70 -0.07 -15.06
N ILE A 140 -21.84 -0.60 -14.59
CA ILE A 140 -22.40 -0.27 -13.27
C ILE A 140 -21.54 -0.80 -12.11
N ASP A 141 -20.73 -1.83 -12.39
CA ASP A 141 -19.80 -2.45 -11.43
C ASP A 141 -18.37 -1.95 -11.65
N ALA A 142 -18.23 -0.73 -12.20
CA ALA A 142 -16.93 -0.15 -12.47
C ALA A 142 -16.09 -0.06 -11.20
N LEU A 143 -14.82 -0.45 -11.29
CA LEU A 143 -13.87 -0.26 -10.21
C LEU A 143 -13.55 1.23 -10.07
N GLY A 144 -13.83 1.80 -8.90
CA GLY A 144 -13.44 3.16 -8.55
C GLY A 144 -12.01 3.20 -8.05
N ASP A 145 -11.15 3.92 -8.77
CA ASP A 145 -9.78 4.23 -8.37
C ASP A 145 -9.76 5.58 -7.68
N VAL A 146 -9.28 5.61 -6.44
CA VAL A 146 -9.17 6.84 -5.65
C VAL A 146 -7.70 7.13 -5.36
N THR A 147 -7.27 8.34 -5.69
CA THR A 147 -5.96 8.88 -5.33
C THR A 147 -6.14 10.03 -4.34
N ILE A 148 -5.41 9.94 -3.23
CA ILE A 148 -5.41 10.96 -2.18
C ILE A 148 -4.01 11.47 -1.94
N ARG A 149 -3.91 12.78 -1.71
CA ARG A 149 -2.71 13.44 -1.23
C ARG A 149 -2.98 14.11 0.11
N ILE A 150 -2.19 13.76 1.10
CA ILE A 150 -2.17 14.44 2.40
C ILE A 150 -0.87 15.21 2.58
N LYS A 151 -0.93 16.26 3.39
CA LYS A 151 0.24 17.04 3.81
C LYS A 151 0.25 17.15 5.34
N ASN A 152 1.40 16.85 5.94
CA ASN A 152 1.72 17.10 7.35
C ASN A 152 3.04 17.89 7.42
N ASP A 153 3.63 17.99 8.61
CA ASP A 153 4.89 18.70 8.82
C ASP A 153 6.09 18.04 8.12
N ASP A 154 6.05 16.71 7.93
CA ASP A 154 7.12 15.92 7.31
C ASP A 154 7.10 15.99 5.79
N GLY A 155 5.99 16.44 5.18
CA GLY A 155 5.88 16.64 3.75
C GLY A 155 4.54 16.22 3.18
N THR A 156 4.57 15.72 1.94
CA THR A 156 3.38 15.40 1.16
C THR A 156 3.38 13.92 0.80
N PHE A 157 2.30 13.23 1.14
CA PHE A 157 2.16 11.79 1.00
C PHE A 157 0.98 11.44 0.12
N VAL A 158 1.19 10.48 -0.79
CA VAL A 158 0.17 10.03 -1.74
C VAL A 158 -0.23 8.60 -1.41
N GLY A 159 -1.54 8.37 -1.28
CA GLY A 159 -2.16 7.06 -1.14
C GLY A 159 -3.11 6.78 -2.29
N ARG A 160 -3.27 5.50 -2.63
CA ARG A 160 -4.20 5.00 -3.65
C ARG A 160 -5.03 3.87 -3.11
N GLY A 161 -6.27 3.75 -3.57
CA GLY A 161 -7.18 2.70 -3.14
C GLY A 161 -8.21 2.43 -4.23
N SER A 162 -8.56 1.17 -4.39
CA SER A 162 -9.47 0.71 -5.44
C SER A 162 -10.54 -0.19 -4.82
N ASP A 163 -11.79 0.05 -5.19
CA ASP A 163 -12.93 -0.75 -4.76
C ASP A 163 -14.14 -0.47 -5.67
N THR A 164 -15.10 -1.39 -5.72
CA THR A 164 -16.40 -1.14 -6.36
C THR A 164 -17.21 -0.10 -5.60
N ASP A 165 -16.99 0.02 -4.29
CA ASP A 165 -17.54 1.11 -3.47
C ASP A 165 -16.53 2.25 -3.34
N ILE A 166 -16.83 3.40 -3.95
CA ILE A 166 -15.96 4.59 -3.95
C ILE A 166 -15.65 5.09 -2.54
N ILE A 167 -16.55 4.90 -1.57
CA ILE A 167 -16.30 5.29 -0.17
C ILE A 167 -15.24 4.39 0.44
N VAL A 168 -15.34 3.08 0.20
CA VAL A 168 -14.34 2.10 0.66
C VAL A 168 -12.99 2.32 -0.03
N ALA A 169 -12.99 2.57 -1.34
CA ALA A 169 -11.78 2.93 -2.10
C ALA A 169 -11.12 4.18 -1.52
N SER A 170 -11.92 5.20 -1.18
CA SER A 170 -11.46 6.43 -0.55
C SER A 170 -10.85 6.20 0.83
N ALA A 171 -11.46 5.33 1.65
CA ALA A 171 -10.94 4.98 2.97
C ALA A 171 -9.59 4.26 2.86
N LYS A 172 -9.48 3.30 1.94
CA LYS A 172 -8.23 2.57 1.65
C LYS A 172 -7.14 3.51 1.16
N ALA A 173 -7.45 4.40 0.22
CA ALA A 173 -6.52 5.38 -0.30
C ALA A 173 -5.97 6.30 0.81
N TYR A 174 -6.84 6.72 1.74
CA TYR A 174 -6.47 7.59 2.84
C TYR A 174 -5.56 6.88 3.83
N MET A 175 -5.92 5.65 4.22
CA MET A 175 -5.09 4.81 5.09
C MET A 175 -3.69 4.59 4.50
N ASN A 176 -3.60 4.35 3.20
CA ASN A 176 -2.33 4.19 2.51
C ASN A 176 -1.48 5.46 2.51
N ALA A 177 -2.10 6.65 2.43
CA ALA A 177 -1.40 7.92 2.55
C ALA A 177 -0.87 8.14 3.98
N LEU A 178 -1.69 7.84 4.98
CA LEU A 178 -1.32 7.94 6.41
C LEU A 178 -0.18 7.00 6.77
N ASN A 179 -0.28 5.72 6.39
CA ASN A 179 0.79 4.75 6.64
C ASN A 179 2.14 5.20 6.07
N ARG A 180 2.15 5.86 4.90
CA ARG A 180 3.38 6.42 4.32
C ARG A 180 3.90 7.62 5.12
N ALA A 181 3.01 8.46 5.64
CA ALA A 181 3.38 9.57 6.53
C ALA A 181 3.99 9.05 7.84
N CYS A 182 3.43 8.00 8.44
CA CYS A 182 3.94 7.37 9.66
C CYS A 182 5.37 6.85 9.50
N VAL A 183 5.63 6.15 8.39
CA VAL A 183 6.97 5.58 8.12
C VAL A 183 8.01 6.68 7.93
N ALA A 184 7.63 7.81 7.31
CA ALA A 184 8.54 8.93 7.10
C ALA A 184 8.84 9.73 8.39
N GLY A 185 7.86 9.89 9.29
CA GLY A 185 8.06 10.56 10.57
C GLY A 185 8.84 9.76 11.62
N GLN A 186 9.17 8.48 11.34
CA GLN A 186 10.01 7.64 12.20
C GLN A 186 11.50 7.65 11.79
N GLN A 187 11.89 8.47 10.80
CA GLN A 187 13.27 8.59 10.30
C GLN A 187 14.00 9.82 10.83
#